data_AF-A0A5C5BRA8-F1
#
_entry.id   AF-A0A5C5BRA8-F1
#
_cell.length_a   1.000
_cell.length_b   1.000
_cell.length_c   1.000
_cell.angle_alpha   90.00
_cell.angle_beta   90.00
_cell.angle_gamma   90.00
#
_symmetry.space_group_name_H-M   'P 1'
#
loop_
_entity.id
_entity.type
_entity.pdbx_description
1 polymer ?
#
loop_
_entity_poly.entity_id
_entity_poly.type
_entity_poly.pdbx_seq_one_letter_code
_entity_poly.pdbx_strand_id
1 'polypeptide(L)'
;MREMFDVVKNAVRAEDKAKVAEISAAYFEAVSENFELREENARLRNLLQEKARTKLIAGSLFIEDSNGDMCGPICPACYENAGVVSLLGRAGADAHCGACKARFHGTDTGTCADVSRQRIC
;
A
#
# COMPACT_ATOMS: atom_id res chain seq x y z
N MET A 1 7.09 23.32 22.47
CA MET A 1 6.64 24.66 21.98
C MET A 1 6.83 25.77 23.00
N ARG A 2 6.41 25.62 24.28
CA ARG A 2 6.62 26.65 25.32
C ARG A 2 8.09 27.09 25.46
N GLU A 3 9.00 26.12 25.45
CA GLU A 3 10.44 26.35 25.60
C GLU A 3 11.06 27.17 24.46
N MET A 4 10.57 27.05 23.22
CA MET A 4 11.12 27.77 22.07
C MET A 4 10.75 29.26 22.10
N PHE A 5 9.52 29.57 22.55
CA PHE A 5 9.09 30.94 22.80
C PHE A 5 9.88 31.61 23.92
N ASP A 6 10.29 30.85 24.93
CA ASP A 6 11.11 31.35 26.04
C ASP A 6 12.55 31.67 25.57
N VAL A 7 13.12 30.86 24.66
CA VAL A 7 14.43 31.16 24.03
C VAL A 7 14.38 32.44 23.20
N VAL A 8 13.32 32.66 22.39
CA VAL A 8 13.14 33.89 21.60
C VAL A 8 12.96 35.12 22.49
N LYS A 9 12.20 34.99 23.59
CA LYS A 9 12.00 36.08 24.56
C LYS A 9 13.29 36.46 25.29
N ASN A 10 14.13 35.48 25.61
CA ASN A 10 15.38 35.67 26.35
C ASN A 10 16.57 36.04 25.45
N ALA A 11 16.46 35.95 24.12
CA ALA A 11 17.48 36.43 23.20
C ALA A 11 17.64 37.95 23.31
N VAL A 12 18.87 38.41 23.57
CA VAL A 12 19.17 39.81 23.90
C VAL A 12 19.43 40.64 22.64
N ARG A 13 19.94 40.03 21.56
CA ARG A 13 20.26 40.71 20.29
C ARG A 13 19.20 40.41 19.23
N ALA A 14 18.90 41.41 18.40
CA ALA A 14 17.96 41.27 17.28
C ALA A 14 18.40 40.19 16.28
N GLU A 15 19.71 40.05 16.09
CA GLU A 15 20.33 39.03 15.23
C GLU A 15 20.07 37.60 15.74
N ASP A 16 20.12 37.39 17.06
CA ASP A 16 19.85 36.08 17.66
C ASP A 16 18.35 35.73 17.53
N LYS A 17 17.47 36.73 17.67
CA LYS A 17 16.02 36.55 17.44
C LYS A 17 15.72 36.18 15.99
N ALA A 18 16.39 36.82 15.03
CA ALA A 18 16.24 36.51 13.61
C ALA A 18 16.68 35.07 13.30
N LYS A 19 17.85 34.65 13.80
CA LYS A 19 18.35 33.28 13.63
C LYS A 19 17.44 32.23 14.26
N VAL A 20 16.92 32.50 15.47
CA VAL A 20 15.96 31.56 16.10
C VAL A 20 14.67 31.48 15.29
N ALA A 21 14.17 32.58 14.73
CA ALA A 21 12.99 32.56 13.87
C ALA A 21 13.22 31.76 12.57
N GLU A 22 14.38 31.94 11.92
CA GLU A 22 14.76 31.17 10.73
C GLU A 22 14.88 29.67 11.03
N ILE A 23 15.60 29.30 12.11
CA ILE A 23 15.74 27.90 12.52
C ILE A 23 14.38 27.29 12.86
N SER A 24 13.50 28.06 13.50
CA SER A 24 12.14 27.62 13.82
C SER A 24 11.34 27.35 12.56
N ALA A 25 11.40 28.24 11.56
CA ALA A 25 10.71 28.06 10.29
C ALA A 25 11.21 26.80 9.56
N ALA A 26 12.53 26.64 9.43
CA ALA A 26 13.13 25.46 8.82
C ALA A 26 12.79 24.18 9.59
N TYR A 27 12.75 24.23 10.92
CA TYR A 27 12.33 23.11 11.75
C TYR A 27 10.88 22.70 11.49
N PHE A 28 9.96 23.67 11.40
CA PHE A 28 8.55 23.37 11.12
C PHE A 28 8.36 22.77 9.73
N GLU A 29 9.05 23.30 8.72
CA GLU A 29 9.04 22.74 7.36
C GLU A 29 9.56 21.29 7.36
N ALA A 30 10.72 21.05 7.98
CA ALA A 30 11.31 19.72 8.07
C ALA A 30 10.42 18.73 8.84
N VAL A 31 9.71 19.17 9.88
CA VAL A 31 8.75 18.33 10.62
C VAL A 31 7.52 17.99 9.76
N SER A 32 7.00 18.96 9.01
CA SER A 32 5.88 18.74 8.08
C SER A 32 6.26 17.73 7.00
N GLU A 33 7.40 17.92 6.35
CA GLU A 33 7.90 17.01 5.32
C GLU A 33 8.17 15.60 5.90
N ASN A 34 8.78 15.51 7.10
CA ASN A 34 8.97 14.22 7.76
C ASN A 34 7.66 13.50 8.07
N PHE A 35 6.61 14.25 8.41
CA PHE A 35 5.30 13.67 8.67
C PHE A 35 4.71 13.05 7.38
N GLU A 36 4.69 13.83 6.29
CA GLU A 36 4.21 13.37 4.98
C GLU A 36 5.01 12.15 4.48
N LEU A 37 6.34 12.20 4.59
CA LEU A 37 7.20 11.10 4.19
C LEU A 37 6.94 9.84 5.01
N ARG A 38 6.65 9.96 6.32
CA ARG A 38 6.33 8.81 7.18
C ARG A 38 4.99 8.18 6.81
N GLU A 39 3.98 8.99 6.53
CA GLU A 39 2.68 8.50 6.04
C GLU A 39 2.84 7.75 4.71
N GLU A 40 3.58 8.33 3.77
CA GLU A 40 3.82 7.70 2.48
C GLU A 40 4.65 6.42 2.62
N ASN A 41 5.66 6.40 3.49
CA ASN A 41 6.45 5.19 3.75
C ASN A 41 5.58 4.07 4.34
N ALA A 42 4.68 4.41 5.28
CA ALA A 42 3.74 3.46 5.85
C ALA A 42 2.80 2.88 4.76
N ARG A 43 2.24 3.75 3.91
CA ARG A 43 1.41 3.35 2.77
C ARG A 43 2.14 2.41 1.82
N LEU A 44 3.36 2.74 1.41
CA LEU A 44 4.16 1.92 0.51
C LEU A 44 4.55 0.58 1.12
N ARG A 45 4.87 0.54 2.42
CA ARG A 45 5.16 -0.72 3.13
C ARG A 45 3.94 -1.64 3.15
N ASN A 46 2.75 -1.10 3.38
CA ASN A 46 1.51 -1.88 3.31
C ASN A 46 1.31 -2.47 1.91
N LEU A 47 1.45 -1.66 0.85
CA LEU A 47 1.35 -2.14 -0.53
C LEU A 47 2.38 -3.23 -0.87
N LEU A 48 3.60 -3.11 -0.37
CA LEU A 48 4.65 -4.12 -0.58
C LEU A 48 4.33 -5.42 0.18
N GLN A 49 3.86 -5.33 1.42
CA GLN A 49 3.45 -6.49 2.20
C GLN A 49 2.29 -7.21 1.50
N GLU A 50 1.35 -6.48 0.91
CA GLU A 50 0.24 -7.05 0.17
C GLU A 50 0.68 -7.71 -1.15
N LYS A 51 1.60 -7.09 -1.89
CA LYS A 51 2.19 -7.70 -3.09
C LYS A 51 2.98 -8.97 -2.76
N ALA A 52 3.70 -8.98 -1.64
CA ALA A 52 4.48 -10.14 -1.19
C ALA A 52 3.63 -11.39 -0.91
N ARG A 53 2.32 -11.21 -0.66
CA ARG A 53 1.38 -12.33 -0.48
C ARG A 53 1.00 -13.00 -1.79
N THR A 54 1.38 -12.46 -2.95
CA THR A 54 1.06 -13.09 -4.23
C THR A 54 2.20 -13.95 -4.76
N LYS A 55 1.87 -15.09 -5.38
CA LYS A 55 2.83 -15.99 -6.01
C LYS A 55 2.33 -16.44 -7.37
N LEU A 56 3.23 -16.51 -8.34
CA LEU A 56 2.96 -17.09 -9.64
C LEU A 56 3.27 -18.59 -9.59
N ILE A 57 2.25 -19.43 -9.73
CA ILE A 57 2.37 -20.90 -9.70
C ILE A 57 1.81 -21.44 -11.01
N ALA A 58 2.62 -22.20 -11.75
CA ALA A 58 2.23 -22.76 -13.05
C ALA A 58 1.62 -21.73 -14.02
N GLY A 59 2.17 -20.50 -14.05
CA GLY A 59 1.71 -19.41 -14.91
C GLY A 59 0.42 -18.70 -14.46
N SER A 60 -0.12 -19.06 -13.29
CA SER A 60 -1.32 -18.44 -12.73
C SER A 60 -1.02 -17.72 -11.43
N LEU A 61 -1.70 -16.60 -11.17
CA LEU A 61 -1.47 -15.77 -9.98
C LEU A 61 -2.30 -16.30 -8.81
N PHE A 62 -1.68 -16.52 -7.66
CA PHE A 62 -2.32 -16.93 -6.41
C PHE A 62 -2.00 -15.93 -5.31
N ILE A 63 -2.83 -15.87 -4.28
CA ILE A 63 -2.63 -15.06 -3.08
C ILE A 63 -2.64 -15.93 -1.83
N GLU A 64 -1.71 -15.70 -0.93
CA GLU A 64 -1.62 -16.37 0.37
C GLU A 64 -2.63 -15.75 1.34
N ASP A 65 -3.52 -16.57 1.90
CA ASP A 65 -4.51 -16.14 2.88
C ASP A 65 -3.89 -15.90 4.28
N SER A 66 -4.71 -15.61 5.29
CA SER A 66 -4.23 -15.33 6.65
C SER A 66 -3.68 -16.58 7.38
N ASN A 67 -3.99 -17.78 6.90
CA ASN A 67 -3.54 -19.06 7.46
C ASN A 67 -2.27 -19.57 6.77
N GLY A 68 -1.80 -18.88 5.72
CA GLY A 68 -0.66 -19.31 4.90
C GLY A 68 -1.06 -20.20 3.72
N ASP A 69 -2.35 -20.39 3.48
CA ASP A 69 -2.85 -21.22 2.39
C ASP A 69 -2.88 -20.43 1.07
N MET A 70 -2.47 -21.08 -0.02
CA MET A 70 -2.46 -20.47 -1.35
C MET A 70 -3.86 -20.52 -1.97
N CYS A 71 -4.41 -19.34 -2.24
CA CYS A 71 -5.73 -19.16 -2.80
C CYS A 71 -5.71 -18.59 -4.21
N GLY A 72 -6.49 -19.19 -5.10
CA GLY A 72 -6.56 -18.76 -6.49
C GLY A 72 -6.90 -19.88 -7.46
N PRO A 73 -6.72 -19.63 -8.76
CA PRO A 73 -6.05 -18.46 -9.32
C PRO A 73 -6.90 -17.18 -9.28
N ILE A 74 -6.25 -16.03 -9.12
CA ILE A 74 -6.85 -14.69 -9.10
C ILE A 74 -6.62 -13.99 -10.44
N CYS A 75 -7.49 -13.04 -10.78
CA CYS A 75 -7.40 -12.27 -12.02
C CYS A 75 -6.24 -11.27 -11.95
N PRO A 76 -5.18 -11.42 -12.77
CA PRO A 76 -4.05 -10.49 -12.76
C PRO A 76 -4.48 -9.08 -13.14
N ALA A 77 -5.38 -8.93 -14.12
CA ALA A 77 -5.85 -7.62 -14.55
C ALA A 77 -6.62 -6.85 -13.47
N CYS A 78 -7.41 -7.53 -12.62
CA CYS A 78 -8.09 -6.84 -11.50
C CYS A 78 -7.12 -6.49 -10.39
N TYR A 79 -6.17 -7.39 -10.13
CA TYR A 79 -5.17 -7.21 -9.09
C TYR A 79 -4.19 -6.08 -9.43
N GLU A 80 -3.66 -6.04 -10.66
CA GLU A 80 -2.70 -5.03 -11.11
C GLU A 80 -3.30 -3.62 -11.23
N ASN A 81 -4.54 -3.51 -11.75
CA ASN A 81 -5.15 -2.21 -12.01
C ASN A 81 -5.81 -1.59 -10.78
N ALA A 82 -6.38 -2.41 -9.90
CA ALA A 82 -7.25 -1.93 -8.82
C ALA A 82 -6.92 -2.53 -7.46
N GLY A 83 -5.90 -3.38 -7.34
CA GLY A 83 -5.64 -4.14 -6.12
C GLY A 83 -6.80 -5.07 -5.75
N VAL A 84 -7.73 -5.38 -6.66
CA VAL A 84 -8.92 -6.16 -6.30
C VAL A 84 -8.62 -7.63 -6.52
N VAL A 85 -8.73 -8.43 -5.45
CA VAL A 85 -8.68 -9.87 -5.56
C VAL A 85 -9.99 -10.38 -6.14
N SER A 86 -9.93 -10.89 -7.37
CA SER A 86 -11.06 -11.52 -8.03
C SER A 86 -10.67 -12.94 -8.43
N LEU A 87 -11.30 -13.96 -7.84
CA LEU A 87 -11.06 -15.35 -8.21
C LEU A 87 -11.52 -15.59 -9.64
N LEU A 88 -10.71 -16.34 -10.39
CA LEU A 88 -11.08 -16.78 -11.73
C LEU A 88 -12.07 -17.95 -11.63
N GLY A 89 -13.19 -17.81 -12.31
CA GLY A 89 -14.17 -18.88 -12.48
C GLY A 89 -13.82 -19.77 -13.67
N ARG A 90 -14.27 -21.02 -13.65
CA ARG A 90 -14.07 -21.95 -14.77
C ARG A 90 -15.14 -21.75 -15.84
N ALA A 91 -14.72 -21.69 -17.10
CA ALA A 91 -15.57 -21.69 -18.29
C ALA A 91 -15.01 -22.71 -19.30
N GLY A 92 -15.37 -23.98 -19.14
CA GLY A 92 -14.83 -25.05 -19.97
C GLY A 92 -13.34 -25.30 -19.71
N ALA A 93 -12.52 -25.14 -20.75
CA ALA A 93 -11.05 -25.21 -20.69
C ALA A 93 -10.39 -23.86 -20.33
N ASP A 94 -11.18 -22.80 -20.24
CA ASP A 94 -10.70 -21.45 -19.97
C ASP A 94 -11.09 -21.00 -18.56
N ALA A 95 -10.33 -20.04 -18.05
CA ALA A 95 -10.65 -19.30 -16.85
C ALA A 95 -11.21 -17.92 -17.23
N HIS A 96 -12.15 -17.41 -16.45
CA HIS A 96 -12.76 -16.10 -16.69
C HIS A 96 -12.90 -15.30 -15.40
N CYS A 97 -12.72 -13.98 -15.49
CA CYS A 97 -12.95 -13.09 -14.38
C CYS A 97 -14.39 -12.58 -14.39
N GLY A 98 -15.11 -12.78 -13.28
CA GLY A 98 -16.47 -12.24 -13.12
C GLY A 98 -16.54 -10.71 -13.09
N ALA A 99 -15.47 -10.05 -12.62
CA ALA A 99 -15.39 -8.60 -12.45
C ALA A 99 -15.05 -7.86 -13.75
N CYS A 100 -13.86 -8.08 -14.32
CA CYS A 100 -13.41 -7.37 -15.53
C CYS A 100 -13.73 -8.10 -16.84
N LYS A 101 -14.36 -9.28 -16.79
CA LYS A 101 -14.74 -10.11 -17.96
C LYS A 101 -13.56 -10.63 -18.80
N ALA A 102 -12.32 -10.45 -18.35
CA ALA A 102 -11.15 -11.02 -19.00
C ALA A 102 -11.20 -12.56 -19.01
N ARG A 103 -10.65 -13.16 -20.06
CA ARG A 103 -10.55 -14.61 -20.26
C ARG A 103 -9.09 -15.02 -20.35
N PHE A 104 -8.77 -16.17 -19.78
CA PHE A 104 -7.42 -16.72 -19.68
C PHE A 104 -7.44 -18.17 -20.12
N HIS A 105 -6.66 -18.51 -21.15
CA HIS A 105 -6.59 -19.86 -21.71
C HIS A 105 -5.58 -20.71 -20.93
N GLY A 106 -5.91 -21.99 -20.71
CA GLY A 106 -4.98 -22.96 -20.09
C GLY A 106 -4.70 -22.72 -18.60
N THR A 107 -5.56 -21.97 -17.92
CA THR A 107 -5.47 -21.72 -16.48
C THR A 107 -6.38 -22.70 -15.72
N ASP A 108 -5.78 -23.64 -14.99
CA ASP A 108 -6.53 -24.51 -14.10
C ASP A 108 -7.06 -23.72 -12.90
N THR A 109 -8.37 -23.72 -12.72
CA THR A 109 -9.03 -23.02 -11.62
C THR A 109 -9.02 -23.88 -10.36
N GLY A 110 -8.35 -23.42 -9.31
CA GLY A 110 -8.52 -23.90 -7.93
C GLY A 110 -9.65 -23.18 -7.20
N THR A 111 -10.05 -23.71 -6.05
CA THR A 111 -11.09 -23.12 -5.19
C THR A 111 -10.49 -22.63 -3.88
N CYS A 112 -10.88 -21.42 -3.46
CA CYS A 112 -10.75 -20.98 -2.08
C CYS A 112 -12.07 -20.41 -1.58
N ALA A 113 -12.44 -20.74 -0.35
CA ALA A 113 -13.73 -20.37 0.23
C ALA A 113 -13.81 -18.89 0.65
N ASP A 114 -12.70 -18.27 1.08
CA ASP A 114 -12.76 -17.02 1.85
C ASP A 114 -12.17 -15.74 1.21
N VAL A 115 -11.50 -15.83 0.05
CA VAL A 115 -10.77 -14.67 -0.52
C VAL A 115 -11.60 -13.83 -1.51
N SER A 116 -12.79 -14.30 -1.89
CA SER A 116 -13.56 -13.76 -3.03
C SER A 116 -14.13 -12.33 -2.87
N ARG A 117 -13.98 -11.68 -1.70
CA ARG A 117 -14.63 -10.38 -1.41
C ARG A 117 -13.73 -9.31 -0.79
N GLN A 118 -12.42 -9.51 -0.72
CA GLN A 118 -11.53 -8.48 -0.15
C GLN A 118 -11.19 -7.43 -1.21
N ARG A 119 -11.67 -6.20 -1.00
CA ARG A 119 -11.04 -5.02 -1.58
C ARG A 119 -9.76 -4.78 -0.77
N ILE A 120 -8.63 -4.80 -1.46
CA ILE A 120 -7.35 -4.39 -0.88
C ILE A 120 -7.39 -2.86 -0.86
N CYS A 121 -7.43 -2.28 0.33
CA CYS A 121 -7.59 -0.84 0.57
C CYS A 121 -6.24 -0.21 0.90
#